data_AF-A0A258B522-F1
#
_entry.id   AF-A0A258B522-F1
#
_cell.length_a   1.000
_cell.length_b   1.000
_cell.length_c   1.000
_cell.angle_alpha   90.00
_cell.angle_beta   90.00
_cell.angle_gamma   90.00
#
_symmetry.space_group_name_H-M   'P 1'
#
loop_
_entity.id
_entity.type
_entity.pdbx_description
1 polymer ?
#
loop_
_entity_poly.entity_id
_entity_poly.type
_entity_poly.pdbx_seq_one_letter_code
_entity_poly.pdbx_strand_id
1 'polypeptide(L)'
;MTVSLKGQALPLTQGLDITASTRGVLGAVSFADTPLVFAGYGVTAPERGWDDFKGVDVKGKIIVVLINDPDFYQPELKTFNGKAMTYYGRWTYKFEEAARKGAAGVMIIHDSAAASYGWGTVKNSWSTAQFDIVRPDPSATSPKLESWISAEAADKIFAAAGLDLNALKVAARSKDFKPVPLEGITLSGGYKVAAEEVVSRNIIGQIKGAKRPDETVFYMAHWDHIGIGTPDADGDAIFNGAVDNATGVAALIELARAFKASGKVPDRTVAFIAVTAEESGLLGSEYYASNPIYPLAKTVGGINMDALNVSGRTRNVEVVGSGQSSLEDDLKTLAAAQNRILTPDETPEAGYFFRSDHFPLAKRGVPVLYAASGLDMVNGGV
;
A
#
# COMPACT_ATOMS: atom_id res chain seq x y z
N MET A 1 -4.44 18.00 17.71
CA MET A 1 -3.74 17.22 18.75
C MET A 1 -2.70 18.10 19.40
N THR A 2 -2.22 17.76 20.59
CA THR A 2 -1.14 18.50 21.26
C THR A 2 -0.11 17.53 21.79
N VAL A 3 1.16 17.78 21.50
CA VAL A 3 2.27 17.06 22.14
C VAL A 3 2.77 17.90 23.31
N SER A 4 2.87 17.31 24.49
CA SER A 4 3.53 17.92 25.64
C SER A 4 5.03 17.65 25.53
N LEU A 5 5.81 18.72 25.54
CA LEU A 5 7.28 18.74 25.50
C LEU A 5 7.80 19.09 26.90
N LYS A 6 7.81 18.11 27.82
CA LYS A 6 8.22 18.33 29.23
C LYS A 6 7.45 19.46 29.92
N GLY A 7 6.14 19.54 29.67
CA GLY A 7 5.25 20.55 30.25
C GLY A 7 4.97 21.76 29.35
N GLN A 8 5.68 21.90 28.22
CA GLN A 8 5.35 22.90 27.19
C GLN A 8 4.46 22.29 26.09
N ALA A 9 3.34 22.93 25.77
CA ALA A 9 2.45 22.46 24.71
C ALA A 9 2.98 22.80 23.31
N LEU A 10 3.11 21.79 22.45
CA LEU A 10 3.27 21.92 21.00
C LEU A 10 1.95 21.51 20.32
N PRO A 11 1.12 22.47 19.87
CA PRO A 11 -0.05 22.14 19.08
C PRO A 11 0.37 21.55 17.73
N LEU A 12 -0.27 20.46 17.32
CA LEU A 12 -0.10 19.86 16.00
C LEU A 12 -1.36 20.10 15.17
N THR A 13 -1.19 20.79 14.05
CA THR A 13 -2.25 21.19 13.12
C THR A 13 -2.51 20.10 12.09
N GLN A 14 -3.77 19.67 11.95
CA GLN A 14 -4.18 18.66 10.97
C GLN A 14 -3.81 19.09 9.54
N GLY A 15 -3.15 18.20 8.80
CA GLY A 15 -2.70 18.41 7.42
C GLY A 15 -1.45 19.28 7.28
N LEU A 16 -1.00 19.96 8.33
CA LEU A 16 0.24 20.74 8.33
C LEU A 16 1.35 20.00 9.07
N ASP A 17 1.12 19.68 10.34
CA ASP A 17 2.12 19.02 11.21
C ASP A 17 1.86 17.51 11.33
N ILE A 18 0.57 17.13 11.32
CA ILE A 18 0.09 15.78 11.58
C ILE A 18 -1.11 15.47 10.70
N THR A 19 -1.28 14.21 10.32
CA THR A 19 -2.59 13.68 9.91
C THR A 19 -3.07 12.75 11.01
N ALA A 20 -4.29 12.93 11.51
CA ALA A 20 -4.88 12.09 12.55
C ALA A 20 -6.20 11.54 12.06
N SER A 21 -6.29 10.21 11.96
CA SER A 21 -7.50 9.50 11.58
C SER A 21 -7.50 8.12 12.24
N THR A 22 -8.59 7.38 12.09
CA THR A 22 -8.60 5.94 12.38
C THR A 22 -9.77 5.30 11.65
N ARG A 23 -9.54 4.10 11.14
CA ARG A 23 -10.58 3.18 10.67
C ARG A 23 -10.99 2.16 11.75
N GLY A 24 -10.28 2.14 12.89
CA GLY A 24 -10.37 1.10 13.91
C GLY A 24 -11.45 1.28 14.98
N VAL A 25 -12.01 2.49 15.14
CA VAL A 25 -12.95 2.80 16.23
C VAL A 25 -13.91 3.93 15.85
N LEU A 26 -15.17 3.82 16.31
CA LEU A 26 -16.20 4.87 16.19
C LEU A 26 -16.37 5.66 17.50
N GLY A 27 -16.91 6.86 17.40
CA GLY A 27 -17.20 7.72 18.54
C GLY A 27 -16.00 8.57 18.98
N ALA A 28 -15.88 8.82 20.28
CA ALA A 28 -14.83 9.68 20.81
C ALA A 28 -13.51 8.91 21.00
N VAL A 29 -12.45 9.41 20.38
CA VAL A 29 -11.07 8.99 20.62
C VAL A 29 -10.39 10.05 21.48
N SER A 30 -9.71 9.62 22.54
CA SER A 30 -8.97 10.51 23.44
C SER A 30 -7.63 9.90 23.85
N PHE A 31 -6.63 10.75 23.90
CA PHE A 31 -5.28 10.51 24.40
C PHE A 31 -5.06 11.48 25.56
N ALA A 32 -4.63 10.96 26.70
CA ALA A 32 -4.30 11.73 27.88
C ALA A 32 -2.88 11.33 28.30
N ASP A 33 -1.93 12.22 28.09
CA ASP A 33 -0.51 12.06 28.39
C ASP A 33 0.04 10.70 27.90
N THR A 34 -0.36 10.32 26.70
CA THR A 34 -0.01 9.03 26.11
C THR A 34 1.46 9.03 25.71
N PRO A 35 2.31 8.11 26.22
CA PRO A 35 3.75 8.12 25.93
C PRO A 35 4.07 7.84 24.46
N LEU A 36 5.18 8.41 23.99
CA LEU A 36 5.74 8.14 22.66
C LEU A 36 6.98 7.24 22.76
N VAL A 37 7.12 6.30 21.82
CA VAL A 37 8.30 5.45 21.68
C VAL A 37 8.73 5.41 20.22
N PHE A 38 9.97 5.82 19.93
CA PHE A 38 10.55 5.65 18.60
C PHE A 38 10.97 4.19 18.41
N ALA A 39 10.37 3.52 17.43
CA ALA A 39 10.57 2.09 17.18
C ALA A 39 11.25 1.85 15.83
N GLY A 40 12.18 2.72 15.41
CA GLY A 40 12.93 2.54 14.16
C GLY A 40 12.00 2.50 12.96
N TYR A 41 12.03 1.42 12.18
CA TYR A 41 11.11 1.21 11.07
C TYR A 41 9.82 0.49 11.52
N GLY A 42 9.65 0.13 12.79
CA GLY A 42 8.45 -0.54 13.29
C GLY A 42 8.22 -1.93 12.70
N VAL A 43 9.30 -2.66 12.40
CA VAL A 43 9.25 -3.96 11.71
C VAL A 43 9.38 -5.13 12.70
N THR A 44 8.51 -6.12 12.56
CA THR A 44 8.69 -7.48 13.11
C THR A 44 8.72 -8.46 11.94
N ALA A 45 9.92 -8.94 11.59
CA ALA A 45 10.20 -9.88 10.50
C ALA A 45 11.09 -11.05 10.98
N PRO A 46 10.53 -12.02 11.72
CA PRO A 46 11.29 -13.14 12.29
C PRO A 46 12.05 -13.96 11.23
N GLU A 47 11.48 -14.12 10.04
CA GLU A 47 12.07 -14.81 8.90
C GLU A 47 13.30 -14.09 8.33
N ARG A 48 13.47 -12.80 8.64
CA ARG A 48 14.63 -11.97 8.30
C ARG A 48 15.53 -11.72 9.52
N GLY A 49 15.23 -12.31 10.68
CA GLY A 49 15.96 -12.08 11.92
C GLY A 49 15.86 -10.63 12.43
N TRP A 50 14.80 -9.91 12.07
CA TRP A 50 14.61 -8.50 12.40
C TRP A 50 13.41 -8.29 13.31
N ASP A 51 13.59 -7.49 14.36
CA ASP A 51 12.52 -7.05 15.25
C ASP A 51 12.91 -5.71 15.84
N ASP A 52 12.28 -4.63 15.40
CA ASP A 52 12.55 -3.28 15.91
C ASP A 52 12.04 -3.11 17.34
N PHE A 53 11.09 -3.93 17.80
CA PHE A 53 10.49 -3.78 19.12
C PHE A 53 11.32 -4.43 20.22
N LYS A 54 12.09 -5.49 19.93
CA LYS A 54 12.96 -6.21 20.89
C LYS A 54 12.23 -6.60 22.18
N GLY A 55 10.94 -6.95 22.07
CA GLY A 55 10.08 -7.27 23.21
C GLY A 55 9.71 -6.10 24.12
N VAL A 56 10.04 -4.85 23.76
CA VAL A 56 9.57 -3.65 24.47
C VAL A 56 8.06 -3.55 24.36
N ASP A 57 7.38 -3.43 25.50
CA ASP A 57 5.94 -3.26 25.55
C ASP A 57 5.53 -1.86 25.06
N VAL A 58 4.83 -1.83 23.94
CA VAL A 58 4.27 -0.62 23.31
C VAL A 58 2.76 -0.51 23.50
N LYS A 59 2.14 -1.43 24.26
CA LYS A 59 0.71 -1.44 24.49
C LYS A 59 0.25 -0.12 25.11
N GLY A 60 -0.77 0.48 24.50
CA GLY A 60 -1.32 1.76 24.96
C GLY A 60 -0.41 2.98 24.73
N LYS A 61 0.73 2.84 24.03
CA LYS A 61 1.63 3.95 23.67
C LYS A 61 1.46 4.37 22.22
N ILE A 62 1.95 5.55 21.85
CA ILE A 62 2.09 5.94 20.45
C ILE A 62 3.47 5.51 19.96
N ILE A 63 3.52 4.63 18.97
CA ILE A 63 4.79 4.30 18.32
C ILE A 63 5.10 5.33 17.25
N VAL A 64 6.35 5.81 17.20
CA VAL A 64 6.84 6.71 16.15
C VAL A 64 7.80 5.90 15.29
N VAL A 65 7.57 5.87 13.98
CA VAL A 65 8.29 4.99 13.05
C VAL A 65 8.70 5.71 11.78
N LEU A 66 9.72 5.18 11.12
CA LEU A 66 10.15 5.60 9.79
C LEU A 66 9.32 4.93 8.71
N ILE A 67 9.04 5.65 7.63
CA ILE A 67 8.49 5.08 6.39
C ILE A 67 9.57 4.26 5.66
N ASN A 68 9.15 3.31 4.83
CA ASN A 68 10.01 2.36 4.13
C ASN A 68 10.71 1.38 5.10
N ASP A 69 11.72 0.67 4.64
CA ASP A 69 12.52 -0.28 5.41
C ASP A 69 14.01 0.12 5.41
N PRO A 70 14.85 -0.48 6.30
CA PRO A 70 16.26 -0.10 6.47
C PRO A 70 17.09 -0.06 5.19
N ASP A 71 16.80 -0.96 4.24
CA ASP A 71 17.61 -1.12 3.04
C ASP A 71 17.46 0.07 2.08
N PHE A 72 16.39 0.87 2.16
CA PHE A 72 16.18 2.02 1.28
C PHE A 72 17.37 3.00 1.26
N TYR A 73 17.86 3.38 2.45
CA TYR A 73 19.02 4.25 2.62
C TYR A 73 20.34 3.48 2.75
N GLN A 74 20.28 2.15 2.79
CA GLN A 74 21.44 1.29 2.99
C GLN A 74 21.29 -0.04 2.24
N PRO A 75 21.25 -0.01 0.89
CA PRO A 75 20.86 -1.16 0.07
C PRO A 75 21.85 -2.34 0.15
N GLU A 76 23.07 -2.10 0.64
CA GLU A 76 24.06 -3.15 0.90
C GLU A 76 23.68 -4.08 2.07
N LEU A 77 22.74 -3.69 2.94
CA LEU A 77 22.21 -4.53 4.01
C LEU A 77 21.55 -5.79 3.46
N LYS A 78 20.84 -5.66 2.33
CA LYS A 78 20.10 -6.73 1.64
C LYS A 78 19.14 -7.53 2.55
N THR A 79 18.81 -7.00 3.72
CA THR A 79 17.95 -7.68 4.69
C THR A 79 16.49 -7.61 4.24
N PHE A 80 16.13 -6.55 3.53
CA PHE A 80 14.82 -6.24 2.97
C PHE A 80 14.90 -6.02 1.45
N ASN A 81 15.65 -6.87 0.74
CA ASN A 81 15.74 -6.87 -0.72
C ASN A 81 16.41 -5.62 -1.35
N GLY A 82 17.29 -4.94 -0.61
CA GLY A 82 18.01 -3.78 -1.13
C GLY A 82 17.06 -2.60 -1.37
N LYS A 83 17.19 -1.92 -2.51
CA LYS A 83 16.29 -0.79 -2.81
C LYS A 83 14.82 -1.18 -3.00
N ALA A 84 14.53 -2.43 -3.32
CA ALA A 84 13.16 -2.87 -3.56
C ALA A 84 12.40 -2.93 -2.25
N MET A 85 11.41 -2.04 -2.07
CA MET A 85 10.60 -1.98 -0.86
C MET A 85 10.00 -3.36 -0.57
N THR A 86 10.01 -3.77 0.70
CA THR A 86 9.23 -4.91 1.17
C THR A 86 7.91 -4.46 1.76
N TYR A 87 6.96 -5.38 2.00
CA TYR A 87 5.70 -5.00 2.64
C TYR A 87 5.91 -4.34 4.01
N TYR A 88 7.00 -4.69 4.69
CA TYR A 88 7.45 -4.04 5.92
C TYR A 88 7.63 -2.54 5.78
N GLY A 89 8.02 -2.04 4.60
CA GLY A 89 8.18 -0.63 4.32
C GLY A 89 6.88 0.14 4.07
N ARG A 90 5.76 -0.56 3.82
CA ARG A 90 4.48 0.07 3.47
C ARG A 90 3.80 0.64 4.72
N TRP A 91 3.18 1.81 4.59
CA TRP A 91 2.42 2.44 5.69
C TRP A 91 1.28 1.56 6.22
N THR A 92 0.63 0.78 5.36
CA THR A 92 -0.42 -0.18 5.76
C THR A 92 0.12 -1.18 6.76
N TYR A 93 1.32 -1.70 6.53
CA TYR A 93 1.97 -2.62 7.45
C TYR A 93 2.25 -1.94 8.80
N LYS A 94 2.73 -0.67 8.80
CA LYS A 94 2.98 0.07 10.06
C LYS A 94 1.71 0.21 10.90
N PHE A 95 0.55 0.44 10.26
CA PHE A 95 -0.74 0.53 10.93
C PHE A 95 -1.19 -0.84 11.47
N GLU A 96 -1.13 -1.88 10.63
CA GLU A 96 -1.46 -3.24 11.03
C GLU A 96 -0.56 -3.74 12.18
N GLU A 97 0.74 -3.45 12.14
CA GLU A 97 1.69 -3.83 13.19
C GLU A 97 1.42 -3.09 14.50
N ALA A 98 1.13 -1.79 14.44
CA ALA A 98 0.73 -1.01 15.62
C ALA A 98 -0.52 -1.61 16.28
N ALA A 99 -1.54 -1.97 15.50
CA ALA A 99 -2.73 -2.65 15.98
C ALA A 99 -2.39 -4.02 16.60
N ARG A 100 -1.61 -4.86 15.90
CA ARG A 100 -1.17 -6.19 16.38
C ARG A 100 -0.39 -6.13 17.69
N LYS A 101 0.39 -5.07 17.93
CA LYS A 101 1.14 -4.84 19.18
C LYS A 101 0.28 -4.19 20.28
N GLY A 102 -0.96 -3.82 20.00
CA GLY A 102 -1.85 -3.14 20.94
C GLY A 102 -1.43 -1.70 21.25
N ALA A 103 -0.65 -1.06 20.38
CA ALA A 103 -0.31 0.35 20.50
C ALA A 103 -1.58 1.20 20.49
N ALA A 104 -1.58 2.31 21.22
CA ALA A 104 -2.68 3.29 21.15
C ALA A 104 -2.72 3.98 19.77
N GLY A 105 -1.59 4.03 19.08
CA GLY A 105 -1.47 4.66 17.78
C GLY A 105 -0.08 4.54 17.18
N VAL A 106 0.04 5.02 15.96
CA VAL A 106 1.30 5.10 15.21
C VAL A 106 1.42 6.45 14.52
N MET A 107 2.60 7.04 14.59
CA MET A 107 3.01 8.23 13.84
C MET A 107 4.14 7.86 12.89
N ILE A 108 3.87 7.88 11.59
CA ILE A 108 4.86 7.66 10.55
C ILE A 108 5.54 9.00 10.26
N ILE A 109 6.87 9.06 10.42
CA ILE A 109 7.66 10.24 10.06
C ILE A 109 7.71 10.30 8.53
N HIS A 110 7.21 11.39 7.96
CA HIS A 110 7.27 11.61 6.53
C HIS A 110 8.71 11.88 6.06
N ASP A 111 9.04 11.25 4.94
CA ASP A 111 10.26 11.42 4.19
C ASP A 111 9.90 11.28 2.71
N SER A 112 10.07 12.35 1.93
CA SER A 112 9.64 12.37 0.53
C SER A 112 10.31 11.31 -0.33
N ALA A 113 11.60 11.05 -0.10
CA ALA A 113 12.35 10.07 -0.88
C ALA A 113 11.89 8.66 -0.53
N ALA A 114 11.83 8.34 0.76
CA ALA A 114 11.45 7.01 1.23
C ALA A 114 9.96 6.69 1.02
N ALA A 115 9.08 7.70 1.00
CA ALA A 115 7.65 7.54 0.70
C ALA A 115 7.35 7.51 -0.81
N SER A 116 8.26 8.02 -1.65
CA SER A 116 8.09 8.27 -3.09
C SER A 116 7.07 9.38 -3.46
N TYR A 117 6.67 10.20 -2.49
CA TYR A 117 5.76 11.33 -2.69
C TYR A 117 5.93 12.40 -1.59
N GLY A 118 5.64 13.65 -1.93
CA GLY A 118 5.74 14.78 -1.00
C GLY A 118 4.65 14.80 0.07
N TRP A 119 4.82 15.68 1.07
CA TRP A 119 3.86 15.84 2.17
C TRP A 119 2.46 16.22 1.68
N GLY A 120 2.35 16.94 0.56
CA GLY A 120 1.08 17.30 -0.05
C GLY A 120 0.19 16.09 -0.34
N THR A 121 0.77 14.98 -0.81
CA THR A 121 0.05 13.72 -1.02
C THR A 121 -0.46 13.16 0.30
N VAL A 122 0.39 13.08 1.33
CA VAL A 122 -0.03 12.62 2.67
C VAL A 122 -1.16 13.47 3.23
N LYS A 123 -1.01 14.80 3.18
CA LYS A 123 -2.02 15.75 3.61
C LYS A 123 -3.35 15.50 2.93
N ASN A 124 -3.35 15.44 1.59
CA ASN A 124 -4.58 15.34 0.80
C ASN A 124 -5.25 13.98 0.95
N SER A 125 -4.48 12.90 1.13
CA SER A 125 -5.02 11.54 1.32
C SER A 125 -5.55 11.29 2.74
N TRP A 126 -4.97 11.91 3.77
CA TRP A 126 -5.25 11.59 5.19
C TRP A 126 -5.95 12.70 5.98
N SER A 127 -6.36 13.78 5.30
CA SER A 127 -7.17 14.86 5.91
C SER A 127 -8.62 14.88 5.42
N THR A 128 -9.02 13.87 4.66
CA THR A 128 -10.37 13.65 4.14
C THR A 128 -10.98 12.39 4.74
N ALA A 129 -12.24 12.09 4.40
CA ALA A 129 -12.88 10.84 4.78
C ALA A 129 -12.03 9.64 4.33
N GLN A 130 -11.80 8.70 5.24
CA GLN A 130 -11.10 7.46 4.96
C GLN A 130 -12.11 6.35 4.69
N PHE A 131 -11.81 5.50 3.72
CA PHE A 131 -12.62 4.32 3.41
C PHE A 131 -11.94 3.05 3.93
N ASP A 132 -12.76 2.08 4.30
CA ASP A 132 -12.33 0.70 4.54
C ASP A 132 -13.48 -0.23 4.15
N ILE A 133 -13.18 -1.52 4.01
CA ILE A 133 -14.21 -2.54 3.98
C ILE A 133 -14.85 -2.66 5.36
N VAL A 134 -16.12 -3.08 5.43
CA VAL A 134 -16.75 -3.39 6.71
C VAL A 134 -16.06 -4.61 7.32
N ARG A 135 -15.37 -4.41 8.45
CA ARG A 135 -14.67 -5.47 9.19
C ARG A 135 -15.44 -5.83 10.46
N PRO A 136 -15.50 -7.13 10.84
CA PRO A 136 -16.07 -7.54 12.12
C PRO A 136 -15.33 -6.95 13.33
N ASP A 137 -14.00 -6.86 13.24
CA ASP A 137 -13.14 -6.22 14.23
C ASP A 137 -12.12 -5.31 13.52
N PRO A 138 -12.47 -4.03 13.27
CA PRO A 138 -11.55 -3.10 12.61
C PRO A 138 -10.35 -2.74 13.49
N SER A 139 -10.43 -2.91 14.81
CA SER A 139 -9.35 -2.61 15.74
C SER A 139 -8.19 -3.60 15.66
N ALA A 140 -8.41 -4.78 15.08
CA ALA A 140 -7.38 -5.79 14.82
C ALA A 140 -6.36 -5.35 13.76
N THR A 141 -6.73 -4.43 12.87
CA THR A 141 -5.89 -3.94 11.76
C THR A 141 -5.61 -2.45 11.80
N SER A 142 -6.37 -1.69 12.59
CA SER A 142 -6.24 -0.23 12.69
C SER A 142 -6.22 0.23 14.14
N PRO A 143 -5.15 0.89 14.62
CA PRO A 143 -5.08 1.43 15.97
C PRO A 143 -5.96 2.67 16.11
N LYS A 144 -6.14 3.17 17.35
CA LYS A 144 -6.97 4.34 17.62
C LYS A 144 -6.43 5.62 16.98
N LEU A 145 -5.13 5.68 16.64
CA LEU A 145 -4.52 6.75 15.86
C LEU A 145 -3.67 6.16 14.73
N GLU A 146 -4.14 6.35 13.50
CA GLU A 146 -3.39 6.17 12.25
C GLU A 146 -2.90 7.56 11.81
N SER A 147 -1.58 7.76 11.83
CA SER A 147 -1.02 9.10 11.65
C SER A 147 0.28 9.12 10.87
N TRP A 148 0.44 10.21 10.11
CA TRP A 148 1.72 10.70 9.64
C TRP A 148 2.06 12.02 10.32
N ILE A 149 3.36 12.28 10.52
CA ILE A 149 3.86 13.58 10.99
C ILE A 149 4.87 14.15 9.99
N SER A 150 4.87 15.48 9.84
CA SER A 150 5.83 16.15 8.98
C SER A 150 7.26 16.00 9.54
N ALA A 151 8.26 16.05 8.66
CA ALA A 151 9.66 15.99 9.10
C ALA A 151 9.99 17.10 10.12
N GLU A 152 9.49 18.32 9.89
CA GLU A 152 9.70 19.47 10.78
C GLU A 152 9.05 19.28 12.16
N ALA A 153 7.84 18.72 12.22
CA ALA A 153 7.19 18.41 13.48
C ALA A 153 7.93 17.29 14.22
N ALA A 154 8.38 16.26 13.51
CA ALA A 154 9.20 15.20 14.08
C ALA A 154 10.51 15.76 14.68
N ASP A 155 11.24 16.60 13.95
CA ASP A 155 12.49 17.20 14.44
C ASP A 155 12.28 17.98 15.74
N LYS A 156 11.21 18.79 15.83
CA LYS A 156 10.85 19.54 17.06
C LYS A 156 10.55 18.61 18.24
N ILE A 157 9.78 17.55 17.99
CA ILE A 157 9.39 16.56 19.01
C ILE A 157 10.63 15.81 19.56
N PHE A 158 11.52 15.34 18.68
CA PHE A 158 12.73 14.61 19.08
C PHE A 158 13.75 15.53 19.76
N ALA A 159 13.97 16.74 19.25
CA ALA A 159 14.88 17.71 19.87
C ALA A 159 14.45 18.05 21.31
N ALA A 160 13.14 18.18 21.57
CA ALA A 160 12.61 18.42 22.91
C ALA A 160 12.83 17.23 23.88
N ALA A 161 12.85 15.99 23.34
CA ALA A 161 13.26 14.81 24.10
C ALA A 161 14.78 14.79 24.39
N GLY A 162 15.56 15.66 23.74
CA GLY A 162 17.03 15.65 23.79
C GLY A 162 17.64 14.61 22.85
N LEU A 163 16.91 14.22 21.79
CA LEU A 163 17.31 13.21 20.82
C LEU A 163 17.63 13.84 19.47
N ASP A 164 18.64 13.31 18.78
CA ASP A 164 18.94 13.64 17.38
C ASP A 164 18.23 12.63 16.48
N LEU A 165 17.18 13.08 15.77
CA LEU A 165 16.40 12.24 14.87
C LEU A 165 17.25 11.71 13.70
N ASN A 166 18.22 12.48 13.19
CA ASN A 166 19.07 12.02 12.09
C ASN A 166 20.02 10.91 12.55
N ALA A 167 20.61 11.04 13.73
CA ALA A 167 21.41 9.98 14.33
C ALA A 167 20.56 8.71 14.57
N LEU A 168 19.32 8.87 15.03
CA LEU A 168 18.39 7.75 15.24
C LEU A 168 17.96 7.08 13.93
N LYS A 169 17.74 7.84 12.85
CA LYS A 169 17.47 7.30 11.51
C LYS A 169 18.61 6.42 10.99
N VAL A 170 19.86 6.79 11.29
CA VAL A 170 21.03 5.97 10.95
C VAL A 170 21.12 4.74 11.86
N ALA A 171 20.94 4.91 13.17
CA ALA A 171 20.99 3.82 14.14
C ALA A 171 19.92 2.74 13.87
N ALA A 172 18.72 3.14 13.43
CA ALA A 172 17.61 2.26 13.07
C ALA A 172 17.90 1.35 11.85
N ARG A 173 19.03 1.52 11.16
CA ARG A 173 19.46 0.64 10.06
C ARG A 173 20.25 -0.59 10.54
N SER A 174 20.36 -0.77 11.86
CA SER A 174 20.97 -1.94 12.47
C SER A 174 19.93 -2.85 13.10
N LYS A 175 20.10 -4.17 12.92
CA LYS A 175 19.32 -5.18 13.65
C LYS A 175 19.47 -5.09 15.17
N ASP A 176 20.52 -4.43 15.65
CA ASP A 176 20.79 -4.25 17.09
C ASP A 176 20.15 -2.97 17.65
N PHE A 177 19.47 -2.18 16.81
CA PHE A 177 18.66 -1.05 17.24
C PHE A 177 17.64 -1.49 18.29
N LYS A 178 17.40 -0.61 19.26
CA LYS A 178 16.41 -0.80 20.32
C LYS A 178 15.46 0.40 20.33
N PRO A 179 14.16 0.19 20.60
CA PRO A 179 13.22 1.29 20.74
C PRO A 179 13.71 2.33 21.75
N VAL A 180 13.49 3.60 21.43
CA VAL A 180 13.90 4.73 22.25
C VAL A 180 12.64 5.44 22.77
N PRO A 181 12.35 5.37 24.08
CA PRO A 181 11.32 6.20 24.68
C PRO A 181 11.64 7.69 24.51
N LEU A 182 10.63 8.49 24.14
CA LEU A 182 10.78 9.95 24.11
C LEU A 182 10.46 10.49 25.51
N GLU A 183 11.45 10.43 26.40
CA GLU A 183 11.28 10.76 27.82
C GLU A 183 10.71 12.17 28.06
N GLY A 184 9.62 12.23 28.82
CA GLY A 184 8.90 13.47 29.11
C GLY A 184 8.09 14.05 27.93
N ILE A 185 7.94 13.28 26.84
CA ILE A 185 7.11 13.64 25.69
C ILE A 185 5.85 12.78 25.67
N THR A 186 4.69 13.43 25.65
CA THR A 186 3.39 12.74 25.62
C THR A 186 2.44 13.36 24.60
N LEU A 187 1.54 12.55 24.05
CA LEU A 187 0.44 13.02 23.22
C LEU A 187 -0.82 13.18 24.06
N SER A 188 -1.45 14.34 23.95
CA SER A 188 -2.76 14.64 24.50
C SER A 188 -3.68 15.21 23.43
N GLY A 189 -4.97 14.89 23.51
CA GLY A 189 -5.98 15.38 22.58
C GLY A 189 -6.97 14.30 22.19
N GLY A 190 -7.77 14.57 21.18
CA GLY A 190 -8.78 13.63 20.73
C GLY A 190 -9.53 14.14 19.52
N TYR A 191 -10.38 13.28 18.99
CA TYR A 191 -11.25 13.57 17.87
C TYR A 191 -12.46 12.66 17.92
N LYS A 192 -13.49 13.02 17.15
CA LYS A 192 -14.68 12.20 16.99
C LYS A 192 -14.65 11.53 15.63
N VAL A 193 -14.95 10.24 15.61
CA VAL A 193 -15.03 9.42 14.41
C VAL A 193 -16.49 9.08 14.21
N ALA A 194 -17.00 9.44 13.05
CA ALA A 194 -18.28 8.97 12.54
C ALA A 194 -18.00 8.20 11.24
N ALA A 195 -18.82 7.20 10.98
CA ALA A 195 -18.77 6.45 9.73
C ALA A 195 -20.21 6.28 9.22
N GLU A 196 -20.32 6.24 7.90
CA GLU A 196 -21.51 5.79 7.20
C GLU A 196 -21.14 4.65 6.28
N GLU A 197 -22.10 3.77 5.99
CA GLU A 197 -21.89 2.69 5.04
C GLU A 197 -22.22 3.18 3.64
N VAL A 198 -21.25 3.03 2.74
CA VAL A 198 -21.44 3.24 1.31
C VAL A 198 -21.32 1.91 0.58
N VAL A 199 -22.17 1.71 -0.44
CA VAL A 199 -22.21 0.46 -1.19
C VAL A 199 -21.59 0.67 -2.56
N SER A 200 -20.47 -0.02 -2.81
CA SER A 200 -19.91 -0.22 -4.15
C SER A 200 -19.88 -1.71 -4.49
N ARG A 201 -19.54 -2.07 -5.75
CA ARG A 201 -19.62 -3.44 -6.25
C ARG A 201 -18.38 -3.86 -7.02
N ASN A 202 -17.84 -5.02 -6.66
CA ASN A 202 -17.04 -5.81 -7.60
C ASN A 202 -17.99 -6.48 -8.59
N ILE A 203 -17.61 -6.50 -9.87
CA ILE A 203 -18.39 -7.13 -10.95
C ILE A 203 -17.57 -8.29 -11.50
N ILE A 204 -18.18 -9.47 -11.60
CA ILE A 204 -17.49 -10.68 -12.07
C ILE A 204 -18.25 -11.29 -13.24
N GLY A 205 -17.59 -11.31 -14.39
CA GLY A 205 -17.97 -12.15 -15.53
C GLY A 205 -17.19 -13.46 -15.52
N GLN A 206 -17.76 -14.54 -16.05
CA GLN A 206 -17.03 -15.81 -16.18
C GLN A 206 -17.31 -16.55 -17.49
N ILE A 207 -16.32 -17.34 -17.90
CA ILE A 207 -16.44 -18.39 -18.89
C ILE A 207 -16.07 -19.70 -18.20
N LYS A 208 -17.07 -20.56 -18.00
CA LYS A 208 -16.89 -21.84 -17.32
C LYS A 208 -15.94 -22.75 -18.11
N GLY A 209 -15.00 -23.37 -17.39
CA GLY A 209 -14.05 -24.31 -17.97
C GLY A 209 -14.70 -25.63 -18.43
N ALA A 210 -14.10 -26.28 -19.42
CA ALA A 210 -14.59 -27.54 -19.97
C ALA A 210 -14.15 -28.77 -19.17
N LYS A 211 -12.91 -28.81 -18.70
CA LYS A 211 -12.30 -30.00 -18.06
C LYS A 211 -12.09 -29.84 -16.56
N ARG A 212 -11.78 -28.63 -16.12
CA ARG A 212 -11.47 -28.25 -14.74
C ARG A 212 -12.25 -26.98 -14.35
N PRO A 213 -13.59 -27.04 -14.37
CA PRO A 213 -14.43 -25.87 -14.12
C PRO A 213 -14.30 -25.31 -12.69
N ASP A 214 -13.71 -26.07 -11.78
CA ASP A 214 -13.47 -25.69 -10.38
C ASP A 214 -12.09 -25.04 -10.15
N GLU A 215 -11.19 -25.06 -11.15
CA GLU A 215 -9.96 -24.27 -11.17
C GLU A 215 -10.20 -22.95 -11.90
N THR A 216 -9.72 -21.84 -11.35
CA THR A 216 -9.94 -20.49 -11.90
C THR A 216 -8.63 -19.83 -12.30
N VAL A 217 -8.60 -19.25 -13.50
CA VAL A 217 -7.66 -18.20 -13.91
C VAL A 217 -8.44 -16.90 -14.00
N PHE A 218 -7.89 -15.78 -13.55
CA PHE A 218 -8.59 -14.50 -13.62
C PHE A 218 -7.81 -13.39 -14.32
N TYR A 219 -8.56 -12.43 -14.85
CA TYR A 219 -8.07 -11.10 -15.22
C TYR A 219 -8.76 -10.09 -14.31
N MET A 220 -8.02 -9.14 -13.76
CA MET A 220 -8.53 -8.13 -12.82
C MET A 220 -8.13 -6.73 -13.24
N ALA A 221 -9.03 -5.77 -13.05
CA ALA A 221 -8.80 -4.34 -13.17
C ALA A 221 -9.76 -3.62 -12.22
N HIS A 222 -9.39 -2.48 -11.67
CA HIS A 222 -10.36 -1.63 -10.98
C HIS A 222 -11.20 -0.82 -11.98
N TRP A 223 -12.40 -0.39 -11.58
CA TRP A 223 -13.27 0.46 -12.40
C TRP A 223 -13.55 1.84 -11.79
N ASP A 224 -13.20 2.07 -10.52
CA ASP A 224 -13.30 3.38 -9.87
C ASP A 224 -12.09 4.26 -10.17
N HIS A 225 -12.28 5.57 -10.16
CA HIS A 225 -11.18 6.54 -10.25
C HIS A 225 -11.43 7.69 -9.28
N ILE A 226 -10.44 8.58 -9.10
CA ILE A 226 -10.46 9.72 -8.18
C ILE A 226 -11.70 10.62 -8.37
N GLY A 227 -12.14 10.83 -9.62
CA GLY A 227 -13.33 11.62 -9.93
C GLY A 227 -13.06 13.12 -9.90
N ILE A 228 -13.53 13.84 -8.88
CA ILE A 228 -13.40 15.31 -8.79
C ILE A 228 -12.54 15.67 -7.59
N GLY A 229 -11.47 16.43 -7.81
CA GLY A 229 -10.56 16.88 -6.77
C GLY A 229 -10.39 18.40 -6.74
N THR A 230 -9.25 18.84 -6.19
CA THR A 230 -8.88 20.27 -6.20
C THR A 230 -8.58 20.69 -7.64
N PRO A 231 -9.13 21.82 -8.13
CA PRO A 231 -8.81 22.34 -9.45
C PRO A 231 -7.30 22.53 -9.65
N ASP A 232 -6.81 22.24 -10.84
CA ASP A 232 -5.45 22.56 -11.27
C ASP A 232 -5.28 24.07 -11.54
N ALA A 233 -4.13 24.44 -12.10
CA ALA A 233 -3.82 25.84 -12.41
C ALA A 233 -4.75 26.46 -13.47
N ASP A 234 -5.32 25.63 -14.34
CA ASP A 234 -6.22 26.03 -15.42
C ASP A 234 -7.70 25.95 -14.98
N GLY A 235 -7.95 25.46 -13.75
CA GLY A 235 -9.27 25.34 -13.15
C GLY A 235 -9.99 24.02 -13.44
N ASP A 236 -9.31 23.04 -14.05
CA ASP A 236 -9.89 21.70 -14.24
C ASP A 236 -9.78 20.90 -12.93
N ALA A 237 -10.90 20.35 -12.49
CA ALA A 237 -11.02 19.56 -11.27
C ALA A 237 -11.26 18.07 -11.54
N ILE A 238 -11.37 17.67 -12.82
CA ILE A 238 -11.78 16.34 -13.21
C ILE A 238 -10.56 15.44 -13.44
N PHE A 239 -10.47 14.41 -12.63
CA PHE A 239 -9.59 13.27 -12.84
C PHE A 239 -10.36 12.28 -13.72
N ASN A 240 -10.00 12.22 -15.01
CA ASN A 240 -10.81 11.57 -16.04
C ASN A 240 -10.70 10.04 -16.08
N GLY A 241 -9.65 9.45 -15.49
CA GLY A 241 -9.53 8.00 -15.40
C GLY A 241 -9.19 7.28 -16.70
N ALA A 242 -8.67 7.99 -17.71
CA ALA A 242 -8.58 7.44 -19.06
C ALA A 242 -7.55 6.30 -19.20
N VAL A 243 -6.41 6.40 -18.51
CA VAL A 243 -5.32 5.40 -18.54
C VAL A 243 -5.43 4.52 -17.31
N ASP A 244 -5.05 5.09 -16.17
CA ASP A 244 -5.46 4.65 -14.83
C ASP A 244 -6.88 5.21 -14.64
N ASN A 245 -7.94 4.43 -14.87
CA ASN A 245 -7.98 2.96 -14.98
C ASN A 245 -8.80 2.38 -16.13
N ALA A 246 -9.46 3.23 -16.92
CA ALA A 246 -10.42 2.79 -17.94
C ALA A 246 -9.80 1.85 -18.99
N THR A 247 -8.50 1.94 -19.25
CA THR A 247 -7.81 1.00 -20.16
C THR A 247 -7.87 -0.45 -19.65
N GLY A 248 -7.73 -0.68 -18.35
CA GLY A 248 -7.81 -2.00 -17.73
C GLY A 248 -9.21 -2.61 -17.89
N VAL A 249 -10.25 -1.82 -17.60
CA VAL A 249 -11.65 -2.23 -17.78
C VAL A 249 -11.97 -2.52 -19.25
N ALA A 250 -11.51 -1.66 -20.17
CA ALA A 250 -11.68 -1.88 -21.60
C ALA A 250 -11.05 -3.21 -22.03
N ALA A 251 -9.87 -3.54 -21.51
CA ALA A 251 -9.21 -4.81 -21.82
C ALA A 251 -9.93 -6.02 -21.21
N LEU A 252 -10.51 -5.93 -19.99
CA LEU A 252 -11.34 -7.01 -19.45
C LEU A 252 -12.51 -7.34 -20.37
N ILE A 253 -13.21 -6.30 -20.85
CA ILE A 253 -14.36 -6.45 -21.76
C ILE A 253 -13.91 -7.07 -23.09
N GLU A 254 -12.81 -6.57 -23.67
CA GLU A 254 -12.30 -7.08 -24.94
C GLU A 254 -11.75 -8.50 -24.84
N LEU A 255 -11.09 -8.86 -23.74
CA LEU A 255 -10.67 -10.24 -23.49
C LEU A 255 -11.89 -11.17 -23.39
N ALA A 256 -12.93 -10.79 -22.64
CA ALA A 256 -14.15 -11.59 -22.54
C ALA A 256 -14.79 -11.82 -23.91
N ARG A 257 -14.86 -10.77 -24.74
CA ARG A 257 -15.34 -10.85 -26.14
C ARG A 257 -14.46 -11.78 -26.98
N ALA A 258 -13.13 -11.65 -26.90
CA ALA A 258 -12.17 -12.45 -27.66
C ALA A 258 -12.22 -13.94 -27.28
N PHE A 259 -12.30 -14.26 -25.99
CA PHE A 259 -12.47 -15.64 -25.53
C PHE A 259 -13.73 -16.28 -26.13
N LYS A 260 -14.87 -15.56 -26.12
CA LYS A 260 -16.11 -16.04 -26.74
C LYS A 260 -16.00 -16.18 -28.26
N ALA A 261 -15.44 -15.18 -28.94
CA ALA A 261 -15.29 -15.18 -30.39
C ALA A 261 -14.34 -16.28 -30.90
N SER A 262 -13.40 -16.76 -30.07
CA SER A 262 -12.47 -17.83 -30.44
C SER A 262 -13.14 -19.17 -30.74
N GLY A 263 -14.38 -19.38 -30.27
CA GLY A 263 -15.09 -20.65 -30.36
C GLY A 263 -14.51 -21.79 -29.51
N LYS A 264 -13.41 -21.54 -28.78
CA LYS A 264 -12.77 -22.51 -27.90
C LYS A 264 -13.22 -22.30 -26.46
N VAL A 265 -13.59 -23.39 -25.79
CA VAL A 265 -13.85 -23.37 -24.34
C VAL A 265 -12.53 -23.65 -23.62
N PRO A 266 -12.07 -22.78 -22.71
CA PRO A 266 -10.85 -23.04 -21.94
C PRO A 266 -11.01 -24.27 -21.05
N ASP A 267 -9.91 -24.95 -20.75
CA ASP A 267 -9.96 -26.13 -19.85
C ASP A 267 -10.39 -25.75 -18.43
N ARG A 268 -9.96 -24.57 -17.96
CA ARG A 268 -10.27 -23.99 -16.64
C ARG A 268 -11.28 -22.86 -16.75
N THR A 269 -11.94 -22.53 -15.65
CA THR A 269 -12.82 -21.34 -15.60
C THR A 269 -11.96 -20.08 -15.73
N VAL A 270 -12.40 -19.15 -16.57
CA VAL A 270 -11.80 -17.83 -16.73
C VAL A 270 -12.74 -16.79 -16.14
N ALA A 271 -12.26 -16.04 -15.15
CA ALA A 271 -12.99 -14.96 -14.51
C ALA A 271 -12.46 -13.58 -14.95
N PHE A 272 -13.36 -12.64 -15.21
CA PHE A 272 -13.05 -11.24 -15.49
C PHE A 272 -13.62 -10.43 -14.32
N ILE A 273 -12.73 -9.89 -13.49
CA ILE A 273 -13.08 -9.29 -12.21
C ILE A 273 -12.80 -7.79 -12.29
N ALA A 274 -13.86 -6.99 -12.36
CA ALA A 274 -13.77 -5.54 -12.22
C ALA A 274 -13.97 -5.18 -10.74
N VAL A 275 -12.91 -4.75 -10.06
CA VAL A 275 -12.97 -4.37 -8.64
C VAL A 275 -13.19 -2.86 -8.46
N THR A 276 -13.58 -2.45 -7.26
CA THR A 276 -13.88 -1.05 -6.94
C THR A 276 -13.07 -0.56 -5.74
N ALA A 277 -13.06 0.75 -5.50
CA ALA A 277 -12.38 1.40 -4.39
C ALA A 277 -10.89 1.03 -4.29
N GLU A 278 -10.22 0.85 -5.44
CA GLU A 278 -8.77 0.66 -5.51
C GLU A 278 -8.06 1.92 -5.07
N GLU A 279 -8.52 3.09 -5.54
CA GLU A 279 -7.94 4.41 -5.30
C GLU A 279 -7.98 4.79 -3.82
N SER A 280 -8.88 4.14 -3.07
CA SER A 280 -9.04 4.29 -1.63
C SER A 280 -8.25 3.25 -0.82
N GLY A 281 -7.37 2.47 -1.46
CA GLY A 281 -6.50 1.50 -0.83
C GLY A 281 -6.90 0.04 -1.06
N LEU A 282 -7.16 -0.34 -2.32
CA LEU A 282 -7.37 -1.73 -2.76
C LEU A 282 -8.60 -2.40 -2.15
N LEU A 283 -9.65 -1.64 -1.80
CA LEU A 283 -10.70 -2.12 -0.92
C LEU A 283 -11.57 -3.21 -1.58
N GLY A 284 -11.86 -3.08 -2.88
CA GLY A 284 -12.63 -4.09 -3.61
C GLY A 284 -11.87 -5.40 -3.74
N SER A 285 -10.58 -5.37 -4.10
CA SER A 285 -9.76 -6.58 -4.19
C SER A 285 -9.48 -7.19 -2.82
N GLU A 286 -9.27 -6.40 -1.77
CA GLU A 286 -9.15 -6.87 -0.38
C GLU A 286 -10.44 -7.53 0.12
N TYR A 287 -11.61 -6.96 -0.20
CA TYR A 287 -12.90 -7.58 0.10
C TYR A 287 -13.05 -8.93 -0.61
N TYR A 288 -12.74 -8.98 -1.91
CA TYR A 288 -12.81 -10.23 -2.70
C TYR A 288 -11.84 -11.28 -2.16
N ALA A 289 -10.60 -10.90 -1.85
CA ALA A 289 -9.60 -11.82 -1.33
C ALA A 289 -9.96 -12.39 0.05
N SER A 290 -10.70 -11.62 0.85
CA SER A 290 -11.20 -12.06 2.16
C SER A 290 -12.53 -12.83 2.07
N ASN A 291 -13.32 -12.61 1.01
CA ASN A 291 -14.63 -13.23 0.77
C ASN A 291 -14.72 -13.80 -0.66
N PRO A 292 -13.84 -14.75 -1.03
CA PRO A 292 -13.68 -15.12 -2.42
C PRO A 292 -14.84 -16.02 -2.89
N ILE A 293 -15.43 -15.69 -4.04
CA ILE A 293 -16.43 -16.57 -4.68
C ILE A 293 -15.78 -17.81 -5.33
N TYR A 294 -14.52 -17.69 -5.76
CA TYR A 294 -13.69 -18.81 -6.19
C TYR A 294 -12.65 -19.09 -5.11
N PRO A 295 -12.61 -20.29 -4.50
CA PRO A 295 -11.67 -20.58 -3.44
C PRO A 295 -10.23 -20.24 -3.85
N LEU A 296 -9.50 -19.48 -3.02
CA LEU A 296 -8.13 -19.05 -3.36
C LEU A 296 -7.21 -20.24 -3.63
N ALA A 297 -7.36 -21.33 -2.88
CA ALA A 297 -6.62 -22.58 -3.09
C ALA A 297 -6.87 -23.25 -4.46
N LYS A 298 -7.94 -22.88 -5.17
CA LYS A 298 -8.25 -23.33 -6.53
C LYS A 298 -8.12 -22.21 -7.59
N THR A 299 -7.66 -21.04 -7.18
CA THR A 299 -7.31 -19.97 -8.11
C THR A 299 -5.85 -20.16 -8.52
N VAL A 300 -5.64 -20.67 -9.73
CA VAL A 300 -4.32 -21.17 -10.18
C VAL A 300 -3.44 -20.09 -10.80
N GLY A 301 -3.98 -18.89 -11.02
CA GLY A 301 -3.23 -17.78 -11.58
C GLY A 301 -4.13 -16.58 -11.87
N GLY A 302 -3.54 -15.39 -11.92
CA GLY A 302 -4.24 -14.21 -12.40
C GLY A 302 -3.35 -13.18 -13.06
N ILE A 303 -3.95 -12.27 -13.81
CA ILE A 303 -3.28 -11.12 -14.42
C ILE A 303 -4.01 -9.86 -13.97
N ASN A 304 -3.27 -8.94 -13.35
CA ASN A 304 -3.75 -7.62 -13.01
C ASN A 304 -3.48 -6.65 -14.16
N MET A 305 -4.47 -5.85 -14.50
CA MET A 305 -4.52 -5.01 -15.69
C MET A 305 -4.89 -3.59 -15.28
N ASP A 306 -3.87 -2.77 -15.10
CA ASP A 306 -3.99 -1.40 -14.61
C ASP A 306 -3.02 -0.53 -15.42
N ALA A 307 -3.48 0.67 -15.79
CA ALA A 307 -2.76 1.64 -16.62
C ALA A 307 -2.07 1.02 -17.87
N LEU A 308 -2.85 0.44 -18.79
CA LEU A 308 -2.31 -0.20 -19.99
C LEU A 308 -1.67 0.81 -20.96
N ASN A 309 -0.75 0.30 -21.77
CA ASN A 309 0.05 1.09 -22.70
C ASN A 309 -0.80 1.84 -23.75
N VAL A 310 -0.72 3.17 -23.73
CA VAL A 310 -1.31 4.06 -24.75
C VAL A 310 -0.25 4.79 -25.59
N SER A 311 1.03 4.60 -25.29
CA SER A 311 2.16 5.35 -25.87
C SER A 311 2.77 4.68 -27.10
N GLY A 312 2.47 3.39 -27.35
CA GLY A 312 2.93 2.65 -28.53
C GLY A 312 3.83 1.46 -28.20
N ARG A 313 4.49 0.89 -29.22
CA ARG A 313 5.25 -0.36 -29.06
C ARG A 313 6.52 -0.16 -28.23
N THR A 314 6.82 -1.13 -27.37
CA THR A 314 8.03 -1.15 -26.53
C THR A 314 8.87 -2.40 -26.79
N ARG A 315 10.17 -2.32 -26.49
CA ARG A 315 11.14 -3.44 -26.54
C ARG A 315 11.18 -4.24 -25.25
N ASN A 316 10.64 -3.70 -24.16
CA ASN A 316 10.51 -4.39 -22.89
C ASN A 316 9.06 -4.50 -22.41
N VAL A 317 8.80 -5.46 -21.54
CA VAL A 317 7.65 -5.50 -20.63
C VAL A 317 8.22 -5.29 -19.24
N GLU A 318 7.67 -4.32 -18.51
CA GLU A 318 8.04 -4.15 -17.12
C GLU A 318 7.25 -5.15 -16.26
N VAL A 319 7.92 -5.77 -15.28
CA VAL A 319 7.27 -6.61 -14.28
C VAL A 319 7.34 -5.90 -12.94
N VAL A 320 6.18 -5.45 -12.46
CA VAL A 320 6.07 -4.80 -11.16
C VAL A 320 6.22 -5.86 -10.08
N GLY A 321 7.24 -5.72 -9.23
CA GLY A 321 7.58 -6.74 -8.25
C GLY A 321 8.18 -7.99 -8.88
N SER A 322 9.14 -7.82 -9.79
CA SER A 322 9.85 -8.95 -10.42
C SER A 322 10.35 -9.97 -9.40
N GLY A 323 10.11 -11.25 -9.69
CA GLY A 323 10.46 -12.39 -8.86
C GLY A 323 9.39 -12.78 -7.84
N GLN A 324 8.23 -12.11 -7.82
CA GLN A 324 7.13 -12.40 -6.89
C GLN A 324 6.12 -13.42 -7.45
N SER A 325 6.16 -13.71 -8.75
CA SER A 325 5.16 -14.58 -9.39
C SER A 325 5.79 -15.61 -10.31
N SER A 326 5.38 -16.87 -10.18
CA SER A 326 5.80 -17.94 -11.09
C SER A 326 5.28 -17.77 -12.52
N LEU A 327 4.29 -16.89 -12.74
CA LEU A 327 3.76 -16.58 -14.07
C LEU A 327 4.73 -15.74 -14.92
N GLU A 328 5.81 -15.22 -14.32
CA GLU A 328 6.85 -14.45 -15.02
C GLU A 328 7.61 -15.30 -16.05
N ASP A 329 7.78 -16.61 -15.81
CA ASP A 329 8.45 -17.51 -16.75
C ASP A 329 7.67 -17.69 -18.05
N ASP A 330 6.34 -17.81 -17.95
CA ASP A 330 5.43 -17.83 -19.09
C ASP A 330 5.47 -16.49 -19.83
N LEU A 331 5.40 -15.37 -19.09
CA LEU A 331 5.49 -14.03 -19.67
C LEU A 331 6.81 -13.83 -20.42
N LYS A 332 7.94 -14.27 -19.86
CA LYS A 332 9.26 -14.16 -20.49
C LYS A 332 9.31 -14.89 -21.83
N THR A 333 8.74 -16.09 -21.89
CA THR A 333 8.63 -16.87 -23.12
C THR A 333 7.77 -16.15 -24.17
N LEU A 334 6.61 -15.65 -23.76
CA LEU A 334 5.68 -14.92 -24.65
C LEU A 334 6.22 -13.56 -25.12
N ALA A 335 6.99 -12.87 -24.28
CA ALA A 335 7.65 -11.61 -24.62
C ALA A 335 8.79 -11.84 -25.62
N ALA A 336 9.61 -12.88 -25.41
CA ALA A 336 10.70 -13.22 -26.33
C ALA A 336 10.18 -13.54 -27.75
N ALA A 337 9.03 -14.19 -27.87
CA ALA A 337 8.37 -14.43 -29.15
C ALA A 337 7.93 -13.13 -29.88
N GLN A 338 7.85 -12.01 -29.16
CA GLN A 338 7.56 -10.68 -29.70
C GLN A 338 8.83 -9.82 -29.87
N ASN A 339 10.03 -10.41 -29.74
CA ASN A 339 11.30 -9.70 -29.65
C ASN A 339 11.34 -8.66 -28.52
N ARG A 340 10.71 -8.99 -27.38
CA ARG A 340 10.70 -8.17 -26.17
C ARG A 340 11.41 -8.89 -25.02
N ILE A 341 12.01 -8.11 -24.13
CA ILE A 341 12.61 -8.61 -22.88
C ILE A 341 11.77 -8.22 -21.67
N LEU A 342 11.95 -8.92 -20.55
CA LEU A 342 11.39 -8.46 -19.27
C LEU A 342 12.42 -7.58 -18.56
N THR A 343 11.95 -6.49 -17.97
CA THR A 343 12.73 -5.65 -17.07
C THR A 343 12.01 -5.56 -15.72
N PRO A 344 12.74 -5.47 -14.60
CA PRO A 344 12.12 -5.11 -13.33
C PRO A 344 11.57 -3.68 -13.41
N ASP A 345 10.69 -3.31 -12.48
CA ASP A 345 10.26 -1.92 -12.33
C ASP A 345 11.42 -0.98 -12.01
N GLU A 346 11.43 0.22 -12.61
CA GLU A 346 12.58 1.15 -12.55
C GLU A 346 12.75 1.80 -11.18
N THR A 347 11.70 1.82 -10.37
CA THR A 347 11.66 2.47 -9.06
C THR A 347 11.08 1.54 -7.98
N PRO A 348 11.72 0.39 -7.72
CA PRO A 348 11.21 -0.61 -6.79
C PRO A 348 11.18 -0.12 -5.34
N GLU A 349 11.92 0.94 -5.03
CA GLU A 349 11.82 1.66 -3.76
C GLU A 349 10.45 2.32 -3.52
N ALA A 350 9.67 2.59 -4.57
CA ALA A 350 8.32 3.13 -4.44
C ALA A 350 7.31 2.05 -3.99
N GLY A 351 7.66 0.77 -4.14
CA GLY A 351 6.83 -0.35 -3.69
C GLY A 351 5.51 -0.46 -4.45
N TYR A 352 5.49 -0.20 -5.77
CA TYR A 352 4.29 -0.33 -6.62
C TYR A 352 3.64 -1.72 -6.57
N PHE A 353 4.42 -2.77 -6.28
CA PHE A 353 3.90 -4.11 -6.02
C PHE A 353 2.88 -4.18 -4.87
N PHE A 354 2.92 -3.24 -3.90
CA PHE A 354 1.95 -3.18 -2.79
C PHE A 354 0.82 -2.17 -3.03
N ARG A 355 0.66 -1.67 -4.26
CA ARG A 355 -0.20 -0.52 -4.59
C ARG A 355 -1.22 -0.81 -5.71
N SER A 356 -1.53 -2.07 -6.01
CA SER A 356 -2.58 -2.40 -6.98
C SER A 356 -3.25 -3.73 -6.62
N ASP A 357 -4.36 -4.04 -7.27
CA ASP A 357 -5.33 -5.06 -6.85
C ASP A 357 -4.85 -6.51 -6.86
N HIS A 358 -3.72 -6.79 -7.51
CA HIS A 358 -3.06 -8.09 -7.39
C HIS A 358 -2.64 -8.40 -5.95
N PHE A 359 -2.25 -7.38 -5.18
CA PHE A 359 -1.54 -7.56 -3.92
C PHE A 359 -2.36 -8.29 -2.85
N PRO A 360 -3.66 -7.97 -2.60
CA PRO A 360 -4.47 -8.71 -1.63
C PRO A 360 -4.56 -10.21 -1.91
N LEU A 361 -4.50 -10.61 -3.18
CA LEU A 361 -4.53 -12.01 -3.61
C LEU A 361 -3.15 -12.65 -3.50
N ALA A 362 -2.10 -11.94 -3.94
CA ALA A 362 -0.71 -12.37 -3.82
C ALA A 362 -0.27 -12.56 -2.36
N LYS A 363 -0.64 -11.63 -1.46
CA LYS A 363 -0.44 -11.72 0.01
C LYS A 363 -1.05 -13.01 0.60
N ARG A 364 -2.07 -13.59 -0.06
CA ARG A 364 -2.76 -14.82 0.34
C ARG A 364 -2.33 -16.05 -0.48
N GLY A 365 -1.23 -15.95 -1.22
CA GLY A 365 -0.57 -17.07 -1.90
C GLY A 365 -1.10 -17.40 -3.29
N VAL A 366 -1.98 -16.57 -3.87
CA VAL A 366 -2.40 -16.74 -5.27
C VAL A 366 -1.31 -16.20 -6.20
N PRO A 367 -0.84 -16.96 -7.20
CA PRO A 367 0.09 -16.43 -8.20
C PRO A 367 -0.63 -15.37 -9.05
N VAL A 368 -0.19 -14.12 -8.99
CA VAL A 368 -0.76 -13.04 -9.81
C VAL A 368 0.38 -12.33 -10.52
N LEU A 369 0.23 -12.13 -11.82
CA LEU A 369 1.15 -11.34 -12.63
C LEU A 369 0.66 -9.89 -12.66
N TYR A 370 1.54 -8.95 -12.34
CA TYR A 370 1.32 -7.54 -12.61
C TYR A 370 2.42 -7.03 -13.54
N ALA A 371 2.06 -6.86 -14.80
CA ALA A 371 2.96 -6.38 -15.83
C ALA A 371 2.55 -4.96 -16.23
N ALA A 372 3.53 -4.07 -16.31
CA ALA A 372 3.35 -2.71 -16.75
C ALA A 372 3.91 -2.51 -18.17
N SER A 373 3.59 -1.36 -18.74
CA SER A 373 4.16 -0.92 -20.01
C SER A 373 5.67 -0.76 -19.84
N GLY A 374 6.44 -1.29 -20.79
CA GLY A 374 7.87 -0.97 -20.83
C GLY A 374 8.11 0.50 -21.19
N LEU A 375 9.24 1.06 -20.76
CA LEU A 375 9.63 2.44 -21.06
C LEU A 375 10.63 2.55 -22.23
N ASP A 376 11.22 1.43 -22.68
CA ASP A 376 12.05 1.36 -23.89
C ASP A 376 11.13 1.29 -25.13
N MET A 377 10.76 2.44 -25.66
CA MET A 377 9.88 2.52 -26.82
C MET A 377 10.61 2.21 -28.13
N VAL A 378 9.91 1.59 -29.08
CA VAL A 378 10.47 1.32 -30.42
C VAL A 378 10.72 2.62 -31.21
N ASN A 379 9.84 3.61 -31.05
CA ASN A 379 9.92 4.91 -31.70
C ASN A 379 9.79 6.01 -30.63
N GLY A 380 10.77 6.92 -30.53
CA GLY A 380 10.70 8.07 -29.63
C GLY A 380 10.81 7.75 -28.13
N GLY A 381 11.33 6.57 -27.78
CA GLY A 381 11.71 6.23 -26.41
C GLY A 381 13.00 6.92 -26.00
N VAL A 382 13.42 6.71 -24.75
CA VAL A 382 14.73 7.18 -24.24
C VAL A 382 15.86 6.69 -25.14
#